data_AF-A0A7C0ZM86-F1
#
_entry.id   AF-A0A7C0ZM86-F1
#
_cell.length_a   1.000
_cell.length_b   1.000
_cell.length_c   1.000
_cell.angle_alpha   90.00
_cell.angle_beta   90.00
_cell.angle_gamma   90.00
#
_symmetry.space_group_name_H-M   'P 1'
#
loop_
_entity.id
_entity.type
_entity.pdbx_description
1 polymer ?
#
loop_
_entity_poly.entity_id
_entity_poly.type
_entity_poly.pdbx_seq_one_letter_code
_entity_poly.pdbx_strand_id
1 'polypeptide(L)'
;MKIDSKRIIAFFKSLPRKVAIHSFLVFLILFILSLGIGGLVFYRYNIQKETLEVEYVRRSVRFHEDKYKKVLEHWREMERNLANIESCEYNNPFLGKVSLSPTSTVTSTVSTSSITTNQEPPQKKTQPSPEIQKLLRARTIFEFYSIKGQRAPSLWQRAIMWEEKGLGLRDEYKGTSYQNALLLKKLKEELTQ
;
A
#
# COMPACT_ATOMS: atom_id res chain seq x y z
N MET A 1 10.19 43.39 -25.83
CA MET A 1 11.52 43.75 -25.29
C MET A 1 12.57 42.96 -26.06
N LYS A 2 13.38 43.60 -26.92
CA LYS A 2 14.46 42.91 -27.66
C LYS A 2 15.68 42.85 -26.75
N ILE A 3 16.28 41.66 -26.60
CA ILE A 3 17.44 41.44 -25.72
C ILE A 3 18.68 41.27 -26.61
N ASP A 4 19.70 42.10 -26.39
CA ASP A 4 20.93 42.10 -27.19
C ASP A 4 21.84 40.90 -26.86
N SER A 5 21.53 39.75 -27.44
CA SER A 5 22.24 38.48 -27.28
C SER A 5 23.76 38.60 -27.50
N LYS A 6 24.19 39.43 -28.47
CA LYS A 6 25.62 39.72 -28.74
C LYS A 6 26.36 40.26 -27.50
N ARG A 7 25.70 41.09 -26.68
CA ARG A 7 26.27 41.67 -25.46
C ARG A 7 26.40 40.61 -24.38
N ILE A 8 25.37 39.78 -24.21
CA ILE A 8 25.34 38.67 -23.24
C ILE A 8 26.47 37.67 -23.52
N ILE A 9 26.67 37.25 -24.77
CA ILE A 9 27.74 36.33 -25.17
C ILE A 9 29.14 36.91 -24.84
N ALA A 10 29.35 38.20 -25.07
CA ALA A 10 30.60 38.88 -24.71
C ALA A 10 30.84 38.90 -23.18
N PHE A 11 29.80 39.11 -22.37
CA PHE A 11 29.89 38.98 -20.92
C PHE A 11 30.27 37.56 -20.49
N PHE A 12 29.59 36.52 -21.00
CA PHE A 12 29.90 35.12 -20.72
C PHE A 12 31.32 34.72 -21.12
N LYS A 13 31.87 35.26 -22.21
CA LYS A 13 33.27 35.02 -22.62
C LYS A 13 34.30 35.61 -21.64
N SER A 14 33.95 36.69 -20.93
CA SER A 14 34.82 37.34 -19.94
C SER A 14 34.64 36.84 -18.50
N LEU A 15 33.47 36.26 -18.20
CA LEU A 15 33.09 35.75 -16.88
C LEU A 15 34.10 34.74 -16.28
N PRO A 16 34.51 33.65 -16.96
CA PRO A 16 35.36 32.63 -16.33
C PRO A 16 36.71 33.18 -15.85
N ARG A 17 37.30 34.16 -16.55
CA ARG A 17 38.55 34.80 -16.12
C ARG A 17 38.36 35.65 -14.85
N LYS A 18 37.24 36.37 -14.73
CA LYS A 18 36.93 37.18 -13.53
C LYS A 18 36.56 36.30 -12.34
N VAL A 19 35.77 35.25 -12.58
CA VAL A 19 35.38 34.25 -11.57
C VAL A 19 36.59 33.47 -11.07
N ALA A 20 37.54 33.09 -11.92
CA ALA A 20 38.75 32.37 -11.48
C ALA A 20 39.59 33.17 -10.47
N ILE A 21 39.76 34.48 -10.69
CA ILE A 21 40.53 35.38 -9.80
C ILE A 21 39.86 35.54 -8.42
N HIS A 22 38.53 35.57 -8.39
CA HIS A 22 37.73 35.76 -7.17
C HIS A 22 36.94 34.51 -6.79
N SER A 23 37.46 33.32 -7.13
CA SER A 23 36.71 32.05 -7.10
C SER A 23 36.13 31.74 -5.72
N PHE A 24 36.95 31.94 -4.68
CA PHE A 24 36.54 31.82 -3.28
C PHE A 24 35.41 32.79 -2.89
N LEU A 25 35.52 34.07 -3.29
CA LEU A 25 34.52 35.09 -2.96
C LEU A 25 33.18 34.85 -3.69
N VAL A 26 33.24 34.50 -4.98
CA VAL A 26 32.06 34.16 -5.78
C VAL A 26 31.38 32.91 -5.22
N PHE A 27 32.16 31.89 -4.84
CA PHE A 27 31.64 30.69 -4.19
C PHE A 27 30.97 31.01 -2.85
N LEU A 28 31.59 31.86 -2.01
CA LEU A 28 31.03 32.28 -0.73
C LEU A 28 29.70 33.03 -0.89
N ILE A 29 29.60 33.94 -1.86
CA ILE A 29 28.35 34.66 -2.17
C ILE A 29 27.27 33.67 -2.64
N LEU A 30 27.60 32.75 -3.54
CA LEU A 30 26.65 31.73 -4.02
C LEU A 30 26.21 30.77 -2.89
N PHE A 31 27.12 30.42 -1.98
CA PHE A 31 26.83 29.59 -0.82
C PHE A 31 25.87 30.30 0.15
N ILE A 32 26.11 31.58 0.47
CA ILE A 32 25.20 32.39 1.31
C ILE A 32 23.84 32.55 0.62
N LEU A 33 23.80 32.78 -0.70
CA LEU A 33 22.55 32.86 -1.46
C LEU A 33 21.77 31.53 -1.42
N SER A 34 22.47 30.41 -1.57
CA SER A 34 21.91 29.05 -1.45
C SER A 34 21.36 28.79 -0.06
N LEU A 35 22.06 29.18 1.00
CA LEU A 35 21.58 29.11 2.39
C LEU A 35 20.33 29.97 2.60
N GLY A 36 20.29 31.18 2.06
CA GLY A 36 19.12 32.06 2.16
C GLY A 36 17.89 31.48 1.47
N ILE A 37 18.04 30.97 0.25
CA ILE A 37 16.95 30.34 -0.52
C ILE A 37 16.52 29.02 0.15
N GLY A 38 17.48 28.17 0.51
CA GLY A 38 17.24 26.89 1.19
C GLY A 38 16.56 27.09 2.54
N GLY A 39 17.00 28.05 3.33
CA GLY A 39 16.38 28.45 4.59
C GLY A 39 14.96 29.00 4.41
N LEU A 40 14.71 29.82 3.40
CA LEU A 40 13.37 30.32 3.08
C LEU A 40 12.42 29.20 2.68
N VAL A 41 12.86 28.28 1.82
CA VAL A 41 12.09 27.09 1.41
C VAL A 41 11.84 26.17 2.61
N PHE A 42 12.87 25.89 3.42
CA PHE A 42 12.76 25.06 4.61
C PHE A 42 11.81 25.66 5.66
N TYR A 43 11.88 26.97 5.89
CA TYR A 43 10.98 27.72 6.78
C TYR A 43 9.53 27.62 6.30
N ARG A 44 9.29 27.85 5.00
CA ARG A 44 7.95 27.69 4.39
C ARG A 44 7.45 26.24 4.52
N TYR A 45 8.28 25.25 4.23
CA TYR A 45 7.85 23.84 4.17
C TYR A 45 7.69 23.15 5.52
N ASN A 46 8.49 23.45 6.54
CA ASN A 46 8.36 22.80 7.85
C ASN A 46 7.29 23.48 8.70
N ILE A 47 7.37 24.80 8.89
CA ILE A 47 6.48 25.53 9.81
C ILE A 47 5.02 25.55 9.31
N GLN A 48 4.78 25.50 8.00
CA GLN A 48 3.41 25.39 7.47
C GLN A 48 2.85 23.96 7.52
N LYS A 49 3.69 22.91 7.66
CA LYS A 49 3.20 21.52 7.76
C LYS A 49 2.76 21.16 9.17
N GLU A 50 3.48 21.57 10.21
CA GLU A 50 3.10 21.32 11.59
C GLU A 50 1.71 21.91 11.92
N THR A 51 1.36 23.07 11.36
CA THR A 51 0.02 23.66 11.53
C THR A 51 -1.05 22.94 10.70
N LEU A 52 -0.75 22.55 9.46
CA LEU A 52 -1.70 21.85 8.58
C LEU A 52 -2.00 20.42 9.04
N GLU A 53 -1.02 19.65 9.53
CA GLU A 53 -1.28 18.28 10.00
C GLU A 53 -2.13 18.28 11.28
N VAL A 54 -1.86 19.19 12.22
CA VAL A 54 -2.66 19.36 13.44
C VAL A 54 -4.09 19.81 13.12
N GLU A 55 -4.29 20.76 12.19
CA GLU A 55 -5.64 21.16 11.79
C GLU A 55 -6.37 20.07 10.99
N TYR A 56 -5.68 19.34 10.11
CA TYR A 56 -6.28 18.27 9.32
C TYR A 56 -6.76 17.12 10.21
N VAL A 57 -5.95 16.65 11.17
CA VAL A 57 -6.37 15.64 12.16
C VAL A 57 -7.55 16.14 12.99
N ARG A 58 -7.53 17.41 13.42
CA ARG A 58 -8.62 18.01 14.24
C ARG A 58 -9.92 18.24 13.47
N ARG A 59 -9.87 18.32 12.14
CA ARG A 59 -11.04 18.55 11.26
C ARG A 59 -11.56 17.29 10.57
N SER A 60 -10.72 16.29 10.34
CA SER A 60 -11.05 15.09 9.54
C SER A 60 -11.76 13.96 10.31
N VAL A 61 -11.77 13.98 11.65
CA VAL A 61 -12.42 12.95 12.47
C VAL A 61 -13.61 13.51 13.26
N ARG A 62 -14.60 14.07 12.56
CA ARG A 62 -15.95 14.20 13.14
C ARG A 62 -16.64 12.86 13.06
N PHE A 63 -16.78 12.21 14.21
CA PHE A 63 -17.52 10.96 14.33
C PHE A 63 -19.00 11.21 14.00
N HIS A 64 -19.44 10.67 12.87
CA HIS A 64 -20.84 10.70 12.42
C HIS A 64 -21.63 9.61 13.15
N GLU A 65 -22.01 9.91 14.39
CA GLU A 65 -22.77 9.03 15.28
C GLU A 65 -24.11 8.59 14.64
N ASP A 66 -24.71 9.45 13.81
CA ASP A 66 -25.89 9.17 12.99
C ASP A 66 -25.68 7.99 12.03
N LYS A 67 -24.54 7.97 11.33
CA LYS A 67 -24.17 6.89 10.40
C LYS A 67 -23.85 5.61 11.16
N TYR A 68 -23.16 5.72 12.28
CA TYR A 68 -22.84 4.57 13.13
C TYR A 68 -24.10 3.91 13.72
N LYS A 69 -25.03 4.70 14.25
CA LYS A 69 -26.35 4.23 14.71
C LYS A 69 -27.14 3.52 13.61
N LYS A 70 -27.14 4.06 12.38
CA LYS A 70 -27.80 3.42 11.24
C LYS A 70 -27.19 2.06 10.88
N VAL A 71 -25.86 1.93 10.96
CA VAL A 71 -25.17 0.64 10.77
C VAL A 71 -25.54 -0.34 11.89
N LEU A 72 -25.48 0.06 13.16
CA LEU A 72 -25.86 -0.79 14.29
C LEU A 72 -27.30 -1.30 14.19
N GLU A 73 -28.24 -0.44 13.79
CA GLU A 73 -29.64 -0.85 13.69
C GLU A 73 -29.88 -1.83 12.54
N HIS A 74 -29.17 -1.68 11.41
CA HIS A 74 -29.20 -2.64 10.32
C HIS A 74 -28.59 -3.99 10.70
N TRP A 75 -27.48 -4.01 11.47
CA TRP A 75 -26.93 -5.25 12.02
C TRP A 75 -27.90 -5.92 13.00
N ARG A 76 -28.53 -5.16 13.90
CA ARG A 76 -29.57 -5.67 14.83
C ARG A 76 -30.83 -6.18 14.12
N GLU A 77 -31.15 -5.63 12.95
CA GLU A 77 -32.21 -6.14 12.08
C GLU A 77 -31.80 -7.47 11.42
N MET A 78 -30.57 -7.57 10.89
CA MET A 78 -30.04 -8.84 10.38
C MET A 78 -29.97 -9.93 11.45
N GLU A 79 -29.54 -9.61 12.67
CA GLU A 79 -29.48 -10.55 13.82
C GLU A 79 -30.86 -11.15 14.12
N ARG A 80 -31.92 -10.31 14.14
CA ARG A 80 -33.30 -10.75 14.33
C ARG A 80 -33.79 -11.64 13.17
N ASN A 81 -33.42 -11.30 11.94
CA ASN A 81 -33.76 -12.11 10.78
C ASN A 81 -33.03 -13.46 10.79
N LEU A 82 -31.77 -13.51 11.23
CA LEU A 82 -31.01 -14.76 11.40
C LEU A 82 -31.62 -15.64 12.50
N ALA A 83 -31.98 -15.08 13.66
CA ALA A 83 -32.67 -15.84 14.71
C ALA A 83 -34.01 -16.44 14.24
N ASN A 84 -34.76 -15.71 13.40
CA ASN A 84 -35.97 -16.25 12.76
C ASN A 84 -35.64 -17.38 11.77
N ILE A 85 -34.55 -17.27 11.01
CA ILE A 85 -34.12 -18.29 10.04
C ILE A 85 -33.54 -19.54 10.73
N GLU A 86 -32.85 -19.40 11.87
CA GLU A 86 -32.38 -20.53 12.68
C GLU A 86 -33.55 -21.34 13.28
N SER A 87 -34.71 -20.73 13.46
CA SER A 87 -35.95 -21.44 13.84
C SER A 87 -36.60 -22.19 12.67
N CYS A 88 -36.22 -21.91 11.42
CA CYS A 88 -36.62 -22.70 10.26
C CYS A 88 -35.70 -23.93 10.15
N GLU A 89 -36.29 -25.13 10.21
CA GLU A 89 -35.55 -26.38 9.98
C GLU A 89 -34.93 -26.38 8.57
N TYR A 90 -33.62 -26.15 8.51
CA TYR A 90 -32.90 -26.02 7.24
C TYR A 90 -32.82 -27.38 6.54
N ASN A 91 -33.71 -27.58 5.59
CA ASN A 91 -33.83 -28.81 4.82
C ASN A 91 -32.60 -28.99 3.92
N ASN A 92 -31.58 -29.67 4.44
CA ASN A 92 -30.25 -29.76 3.86
C ASN A 92 -30.25 -30.63 2.59
N PRO A 93 -30.06 -30.04 1.38
CA PRO A 93 -30.16 -30.76 0.12
C PRO A 93 -28.98 -31.71 -0.13
N PHE A 94 -27.98 -31.72 0.76
CA PHE A 94 -26.81 -32.59 0.68
C PHE A 94 -26.93 -33.86 1.55
N LEU A 95 -28.05 -34.07 2.26
CA LEU A 95 -28.30 -35.29 3.04
C LEU A 95 -28.71 -36.48 2.17
N GLY A 96 -27.80 -36.92 1.29
CA GLY A 96 -27.83 -38.25 0.70
C GLY A 96 -27.50 -39.32 1.74
N LYS A 97 -28.48 -39.70 2.59
CA LYS A 97 -28.43 -40.81 3.56
C LYS A 97 -27.10 -40.98 4.32
N VAL A 98 -26.69 -39.97 5.09
CA VAL A 98 -25.62 -40.13 6.10
C VAL A 98 -26.15 -39.72 7.48
N SER A 99 -25.95 -40.62 8.45
CA SER A 99 -26.48 -40.50 9.82
C SER A 99 -25.84 -39.34 10.58
N LEU A 100 -26.65 -38.65 11.40
CA LEU A 100 -26.22 -37.54 12.24
C LEU A 100 -25.47 -38.04 13.49
N SER A 101 -24.34 -37.40 13.80
CA SER A 101 -23.78 -37.36 15.16
C SER A 101 -22.99 -36.05 15.35
N PRO A 102 -23.14 -35.32 16.47
CA PRO A 102 -22.60 -33.96 16.59
C PRO A 102 -21.21 -33.93 17.26
N THR A 103 -20.28 -33.17 16.68
CA THR A 103 -19.11 -32.65 17.41
C THR A 103 -18.62 -31.37 16.74
N SER A 104 -19.08 -30.22 17.26
CA SER A 104 -18.57 -28.90 16.91
C SER A 104 -17.70 -28.36 18.05
N THR A 105 -16.38 -28.29 17.85
CA THR A 105 -15.50 -27.34 18.58
C THR A 105 -14.25 -27.08 17.72
N VAL A 106 -14.14 -25.87 17.13
CA VAL A 106 -12.85 -25.31 16.68
C VAL A 106 -12.77 -23.86 17.13
N THR A 107 -12.08 -23.64 18.24
CA THR A 107 -11.76 -22.31 18.76
C THR A 107 -10.59 -21.72 17.98
N SER A 108 -10.82 -20.64 17.25
CA SER A 108 -9.76 -19.90 16.55
C SER A 108 -9.07 -18.93 17.51
N THR A 109 -7.92 -19.32 18.07
CA THR A 109 -7.07 -18.42 18.86
C THR A 109 -6.10 -17.67 17.93
N VAL A 110 -6.30 -16.35 17.82
CA VAL A 110 -5.37 -15.43 17.15
C VAL A 110 -4.15 -15.20 18.04
N SER A 111 -2.95 -15.20 17.45
CA SER A 111 -1.73 -14.73 18.11
C SER A 111 -0.86 -13.89 17.18
N THR A 112 -0.26 -12.85 17.76
CA THR A 112 0.43 -11.73 17.10
C THR A 112 1.90 -11.71 17.52
N SER A 113 2.76 -10.96 16.80
CA SER A 113 4.18 -10.67 17.11
C SER A 113 5.16 -11.82 16.78
N SER A 114 6.43 -11.61 16.39
CA SER A 114 7.21 -10.38 16.08
C SER A 114 8.61 -10.77 15.52
N ILE A 115 9.23 -9.90 14.69
CA ILE A 115 10.69 -9.61 14.60
C ILE A 115 11.69 -10.78 14.29
N THR A 116 12.78 -10.68 13.49
CA THR A 116 13.28 -9.82 12.38
C THR A 116 14.57 -10.49 11.83
N THR A 117 14.97 -10.23 10.57
CA THR A 117 16.36 -10.25 9.99
C THR A 117 16.56 -11.16 8.76
N ASN A 118 16.78 -10.49 7.61
CA ASN A 118 17.58 -10.82 6.42
C ASN A 118 18.12 -12.24 6.19
N GLN A 119 17.85 -12.82 5.01
CA GLN A 119 18.82 -12.86 3.88
C GLN A 119 18.18 -13.38 2.57
N GLU A 120 18.77 -12.98 1.44
CA GLU A 120 18.52 -13.36 0.03
C GLU A 120 19.91 -13.77 -0.55
N PRO A 121 20.10 -14.29 -1.79
CA PRO A 121 19.28 -15.05 -2.77
C PRO A 121 19.86 -16.51 -2.93
N PRO A 122 19.65 -17.32 -4.02
CA PRO A 122 18.98 -17.11 -5.31
C PRO A 122 17.95 -18.17 -5.76
N GLN A 123 17.27 -17.85 -6.86
CA GLN A 123 16.26 -18.66 -7.55
C GLN A 123 16.82 -19.94 -8.22
N LYS A 124 15.98 -20.99 -8.31
CA LYS A 124 16.05 -21.97 -9.41
C LYS A 124 14.65 -22.48 -9.77
N LYS A 125 14.33 -22.52 -11.08
CA LYS A 125 13.05 -23.01 -11.62
C LYS A 125 13.03 -24.54 -11.78
N THR A 126 11.81 -25.10 -11.84
CA THR A 126 11.33 -26.23 -12.67
C THR A 126 10.62 -27.38 -11.91
N GLN A 127 9.45 -27.78 -12.46
CA GLN A 127 8.59 -28.94 -12.13
C GLN A 127 7.67 -28.81 -10.87
N PRO A 128 6.45 -29.40 -10.87
CA PRO A 128 5.42 -29.11 -9.87
C PRO A 128 5.66 -29.85 -8.56
N SER A 129 6.54 -29.27 -7.74
CA SER A 129 6.64 -29.55 -6.31
C SER A 129 5.24 -29.52 -5.67
N PRO A 130 4.94 -30.32 -4.61
CA PRO A 130 3.71 -30.20 -3.81
C PRO A 130 3.47 -28.77 -3.29
N GLU A 131 4.50 -27.94 -3.27
CA GLU A 131 4.48 -26.50 -3.04
C GLU A 131 3.64 -25.71 -4.06
N ILE A 132 3.69 -26.02 -5.37
CA ILE A 132 2.85 -25.33 -6.38
C ILE A 132 1.37 -25.63 -6.14
N GLN A 133 1.02 -26.87 -5.78
CA GLN A 133 -0.36 -27.21 -5.42
C GLN A 133 -0.83 -26.49 -4.15
N LYS A 134 0.05 -26.28 -3.16
CA LYS A 134 -0.22 -25.44 -1.99
C LYS A 134 -0.41 -23.96 -2.38
N LEU A 135 0.43 -23.41 -3.25
CA LEU A 135 0.31 -22.03 -3.75
C LEU A 135 -0.99 -21.79 -4.52
N LEU A 136 -1.42 -22.74 -5.35
CA LEU A 136 -2.70 -22.68 -6.05
C LEU A 136 -3.90 -22.78 -5.08
N ARG A 137 -3.75 -23.47 -3.94
CA ARG A 137 -4.78 -23.58 -2.90
C ARG A 137 -4.91 -22.34 -2.02
N ALA A 138 -3.87 -21.52 -1.90
CA ALA A 138 -3.84 -20.34 -1.00
C ALA A 138 -5.07 -19.42 -1.19
N ARG A 139 -5.77 -19.10 -0.11
CA ARG A 139 -6.98 -18.25 -0.13
C ARG A 139 -6.69 -16.76 -0.09
N THR A 140 -5.51 -16.37 0.38
CA THR A 140 -5.11 -14.96 0.51
C THR A 140 -3.71 -14.70 -0.07
N ILE A 141 -3.40 -13.44 -0.39
CA ILE A 141 -2.04 -13.03 -0.77
C ILE A 141 -1.05 -13.34 0.37
N PHE A 142 -1.44 -13.12 1.63
CA PHE A 142 -0.59 -13.39 2.79
C PHE A 142 -0.18 -14.86 2.87
N GLU A 143 -1.14 -15.77 2.71
CA GLU A 143 -0.93 -17.23 2.66
C GLU A 143 -0.09 -17.64 1.45
N PHE A 144 -0.32 -17.03 0.29
CA PHE A 144 0.45 -17.30 -0.92
C PHE A 144 1.94 -16.96 -0.75
N TYR A 145 2.27 -15.81 -0.14
CA TYR A 145 3.67 -15.45 0.12
C TYR A 145 4.28 -16.22 1.29
N SER A 146 3.51 -16.55 2.34
CA SER A 146 4.02 -17.38 3.44
C SER A 146 4.37 -18.80 2.98
N ILE A 147 3.61 -19.37 2.04
CA ILE A 147 3.94 -20.67 1.42
C ILE A 147 5.24 -20.57 0.59
N LYS A 148 5.52 -19.42 -0.07
CA LYS A 148 6.82 -19.17 -0.73
C LYS A 148 7.99 -18.92 0.23
N GLY A 149 7.78 -18.96 1.56
CA GLY A 149 8.77 -18.54 2.55
C GLY A 149 9.12 -17.05 2.49
N GLN A 150 8.30 -16.24 1.80
CA GLN A 150 8.54 -14.82 1.58
C GLN A 150 7.65 -13.96 2.49
N ARG A 151 8.14 -12.79 2.87
CA ARG A 151 7.30 -11.80 3.57
C ARG A 151 6.19 -11.32 2.63
N ALA A 152 4.96 -11.27 3.14
CA ALA A 152 3.84 -10.74 2.38
C ALA A 152 4.08 -9.26 1.97
N PRO A 153 3.77 -8.89 0.71
CA PRO A 153 4.08 -7.57 0.17
C PRO A 153 3.27 -6.46 0.84
N SER A 154 3.91 -5.30 1.03
CA SER A 154 3.28 -4.08 1.53
C SER A 154 2.13 -3.62 0.63
N LEU A 155 1.28 -2.71 1.12
CA LEU A 155 0.21 -2.15 0.29
C LEU A 155 0.76 -1.47 -0.98
N TRP A 156 1.89 -0.77 -0.86
CA TRP A 156 2.56 -0.11 -1.98
C TRP A 156 3.20 -1.11 -2.96
N GLN A 157 3.84 -2.19 -2.47
CA GLN A 157 4.34 -3.26 -3.33
C GLN A 157 3.20 -3.98 -4.07
N ARG A 158 2.04 -4.16 -3.42
CA ARG A 158 0.83 -4.68 -4.09
C ARG A 158 0.26 -3.72 -5.13
N ALA A 159 0.35 -2.41 -4.91
CA ALA A 159 -0.02 -1.40 -5.91
C ALA A 159 0.91 -1.40 -7.13
N ILE A 160 2.22 -1.62 -6.93
CA ILE A 160 3.17 -1.81 -8.04
C ILE A 160 2.81 -3.07 -8.84
N MET A 161 2.65 -4.22 -8.17
CA MET A 161 2.28 -5.45 -8.87
C MET A 161 0.91 -5.35 -9.56
N TRP A 162 -0.04 -4.59 -9.01
CA TRP A 162 -1.33 -4.32 -9.66
C TRP A 162 -1.15 -3.67 -11.04
N GLU A 163 -0.28 -2.67 -11.13
CA GLU A 163 0.08 -1.97 -12.35
C GLU A 163 0.90 -2.86 -13.30
N GLU A 164 1.92 -3.56 -12.80
CA GLU A 164 2.75 -4.50 -13.58
C GLU A 164 1.95 -5.67 -14.16
N LYS A 165 0.90 -6.15 -13.47
CA LYS A 165 -0.01 -7.21 -13.97
C LYS A 165 -1.14 -6.66 -14.85
N GLY A 166 -1.16 -5.36 -15.16
CA GLY A 166 -2.15 -4.73 -16.04
C GLY A 166 -3.58 -4.72 -15.49
N LEU A 167 -3.74 -4.70 -14.15
CA LEU A 167 -5.06 -4.72 -13.49
C LEU A 167 -5.66 -3.32 -13.28
N GLY A 168 -4.88 -2.25 -13.50
CA GLY A 168 -5.26 -0.85 -13.37
C GLY A 168 -4.07 0.01 -12.96
N LEU A 169 -4.28 1.29 -12.66
CA LEU A 169 -3.20 2.18 -12.23
C LEU A 169 -2.82 1.93 -10.75
N ARG A 170 -1.56 2.18 -10.42
CA ARG A 170 -1.04 2.05 -9.04
C ARG A 170 -1.85 2.85 -8.01
N ASP A 171 -2.22 4.09 -8.36
CA ASP A 171 -2.92 5.00 -7.45
C ASP A 171 -4.38 4.60 -7.20
N GLU A 172 -4.96 3.75 -8.05
CA GLU A 172 -6.30 3.18 -7.88
C GLU A 172 -6.32 2.00 -6.90
N TYR A 173 -5.15 1.41 -6.63
CA TYR A 173 -5.04 0.28 -5.71
C TYR A 173 -5.19 0.76 -4.25
N LYS A 174 -6.32 0.40 -3.63
CA LYS A 174 -6.62 0.69 -2.21
C LYS A 174 -6.48 -0.55 -1.31
N GLY A 175 -6.15 -1.71 -1.88
CA GLY A 175 -5.97 -2.97 -1.15
C GLY A 175 -7.28 -3.58 -0.65
N THR A 176 -8.40 -3.33 -1.34
CA THR A 176 -9.72 -3.90 -1.00
C THR A 176 -9.71 -5.43 -1.12
N SER A 177 -10.69 -6.11 -0.50
CA SER A 177 -10.87 -7.56 -0.64
C SER A 177 -10.93 -8.01 -2.10
N TYR A 178 -11.67 -7.28 -2.94
CA TYR A 178 -11.78 -7.51 -4.38
C TYR A 178 -10.44 -7.34 -5.12
N GLN A 179 -9.72 -6.24 -4.89
CA GLN A 179 -8.39 -6.02 -5.50
C GLN A 179 -7.37 -7.07 -5.03
N ASN A 180 -7.41 -7.50 -3.77
CA ASN A 180 -6.58 -8.59 -3.26
C ASN A 180 -6.90 -9.93 -3.94
N ALA A 181 -8.19 -10.23 -4.16
CA ALA A 181 -8.61 -11.46 -4.84
C ALA A 181 -8.18 -11.48 -6.32
N LEU A 182 -8.32 -10.36 -7.04
CA LEU A 182 -7.87 -10.23 -8.43
C LEU A 182 -6.35 -10.33 -8.56
N LEU A 183 -5.58 -9.66 -7.70
CA LEU A 183 -4.12 -9.74 -7.70
C LEU A 183 -3.65 -11.17 -7.36
N LEU A 184 -4.27 -11.83 -6.38
CA LEU A 184 -4.01 -13.24 -6.07
C LEU A 184 -4.33 -14.16 -7.25
N LYS A 185 -5.42 -13.91 -7.98
CA LYS A 185 -5.78 -14.67 -9.19
C LYS A 185 -4.66 -14.56 -10.24
N LYS A 186 -4.19 -13.34 -10.54
CA LYS A 186 -3.08 -13.12 -11.48
C LYS A 186 -1.79 -13.81 -11.03
N LEU A 187 -1.43 -13.71 -9.75
CA LEU A 187 -0.24 -14.39 -9.20
C LEU A 187 -0.32 -15.92 -9.29
N LYS A 188 -1.52 -16.51 -9.34
CA LYS A 188 -1.72 -17.96 -9.59
C LYS A 188 -1.67 -18.32 -11.07
N GLU A 189 -2.23 -17.46 -11.95
CA GLU A 189 -2.15 -17.65 -13.41
C GLU A 189 -0.67 -17.75 -13.87
N GLU A 190 0.24 -16.97 -13.27
CA GLU A 190 1.69 -17.03 -13.53
C GLU A 190 2.40 -18.31 -13.04
N LEU A 191 1.76 -19.13 -12.20
CA LEU A 191 2.28 -20.45 -11.79
C LEU A 191 1.81 -21.59 -12.72
N THR A 192 0.92 -21.28 -13.66
CA THR A 192 0.34 -22.23 -14.63
C THR A 192 0.80 -21.98 -16.07
N GLN A 193 1.77 -21.08 -16.27
CA GLN A 193 2.47 -20.80 -17.52
C GLN A 193 3.91 -21.33 -17.47
#